data_AF-A0A3C0SHZ3-F1
#
_entry.id   AF-A0A3C0SHZ3-F1
#
_cell.length_a   1.000
_cell.length_b   1.000
_cell.length_c   1.000
_cell.angle_alpha   90.00
_cell.angle_beta   90.00
_cell.angle_gamma   90.00
#
_symmetry.space_group_name_H-M   'P 1'
#
loop_
_entity.id
_entity.type
_entity.pdbx_description
1 polymer ?
#
loop_
_entity_poly.entity_id
_entity_poly.type
_entity_poly.pdbx_seq_one_letter_code
_entity_poly.pdbx_strand_id
1 'polypeptide(L)'
;IGEGSAKISLKIEGGRLVEGWQRTNMFFSTTDLAKSMLSEFTDLVNAVSLNPFFEITPFGVHIDIEATADPRVVLIEDVSLSRNMVPPGGSFDVEITLRPYRQEPVVHKMTLNAPGDAQGICEVVVRGGGIEEPDQGSILMGWRTIRSLDELLKEFSAMETNDEVVAEVRSFGPLREDPSSLEAEEESQRKLLSQIKEEKIREGSFKSYRSNYYVDGLLRRMIRVVPE
;
A
#
# COMPACT_ATOMS: atom_id res chain seq x y z
N ILE A 1 -11.46 -24.67 0.09
CA ILE A 1 -10.16 -24.69 0.81
C ILE A 1 -10.46 -24.12 2.19
N GLY A 2 -9.98 -24.76 3.26
CA GLY A 2 -10.27 -24.36 4.65
C GLY A 2 -9.37 -23.23 5.15
N GLU A 3 -9.03 -23.27 6.44
CA GLU A 3 -8.06 -22.36 7.05
C GLU A 3 -6.65 -22.55 6.49
N GLY A 4 -5.86 -21.47 6.49
CA GLY A 4 -4.45 -21.52 6.12
C GLY A 4 -3.93 -20.24 5.50
N SER A 5 -2.73 -20.31 4.95
CA SER A 5 -2.06 -19.23 4.24
C SER A 5 -1.71 -19.64 2.82
N ALA A 6 -1.66 -18.66 1.92
CA ALA A 6 -1.17 -18.90 0.59
C ALA A 6 -0.52 -17.67 -0.02
N LYS A 7 0.56 -17.90 -0.76
CA LYS A 7 1.20 -16.93 -1.62
C LYS A 7 0.80 -17.25 -3.06
N ILE A 8 0.38 -16.23 -3.79
CA ILE A 8 0.00 -16.36 -5.19
C ILE A 8 0.73 -15.31 -6.02
N SER A 9 1.30 -15.76 -7.13
CA SER A 9 2.01 -14.94 -8.11
C SER A 9 1.29 -15.04 -9.45
N LEU A 10 0.93 -13.91 -10.01
CA LEU A 10 0.31 -13.76 -11.33
C LEU A 10 1.25 -13.06 -12.27
N LYS A 11 1.33 -13.58 -13.49
CA LYS A 11 1.91 -12.89 -14.64
C LYS A 11 0.89 -12.83 -15.77
N ILE A 12 0.64 -11.63 -16.29
CA ILE A 12 -0.14 -11.41 -17.51
C ILE A 12 0.82 -10.94 -18.60
N GLU A 13 0.82 -11.58 -19.76
CA GLU A 13 1.67 -11.24 -20.90
C GLU A 13 0.92 -11.34 -22.22
N GLY A 14 1.47 -10.76 -23.28
CA GLY A 14 0.88 -10.80 -24.61
C GLY A 14 0.64 -9.44 -25.24
N GLY A 15 0.33 -9.42 -26.54
CA GLY A 15 0.19 -8.18 -27.30
C GLY A 15 1.40 -7.26 -27.13
N ARG A 16 1.18 -6.07 -26.54
CA ARG A 16 2.22 -5.08 -26.25
C ARG A 16 2.90 -5.26 -24.88
N LEU A 17 2.45 -6.20 -24.05
CA LEU A 17 3.05 -6.53 -22.75
C LEU A 17 4.13 -7.59 -22.92
N VAL A 18 5.21 -7.25 -23.62
CA VAL A 18 6.31 -8.20 -23.96
C VAL A 18 7.02 -8.72 -22.70
N GLU A 19 7.28 -7.85 -21.73
CA GLU A 19 7.89 -8.24 -20.45
C GLU A 19 6.87 -8.86 -19.46
N GLY A 20 5.58 -8.70 -19.77
CA GLY A 20 4.47 -9.03 -18.89
C GLY A 20 4.33 -8.10 -17.69
N TRP A 21 3.15 -8.09 -17.11
CA TRP A 21 2.88 -7.46 -15.83
C TRP A 21 2.76 -8.54 -14.76
N GLN A 22 3.37 -8.31 -13.59
CA GLN A 22 3.45 -9.31 -12.52
C GLN A 22 2.96 -8.73 -11.20
N ARG A 23 2.22 -9.54 -10.44
CA ARG A 23 1.80 -9.22 -9.08
C ARG A 23 1.87 -10.45 -8.22
N THR A 24 2.39 -10.30 -7.00
CA THR A 24 2.45 -11.37 -6.01
C THR A 24 1.82 -10.85 -4.73
N ASN A 25 0.94 -11.62 -4.12
CA ASN A 25 0.29 -11.27 -2.86
C ASN A 25 0.21 -12.49 -1.92
N MET A 26 0.03 -12.24 -0.62
CA MET A 26 -0.15 -13.25 0.42
C MET A 26 -1.57 -13.19 0.94
N PHE A 27 -2.13 -14.32 1.34
CA PHE A 27 -3.46 -14.41 1.90
C PHE A 27 -3.44 -15.29 3.12
N PHE A 28 -4.31 -14.95 4.06
CA PHE A 28 -4.61 -15.77 5.21
C PHE A 28 -6.12 -15.78 5.40
N SER A 29 -6.65 -16.93 5.78
CA SER A 29 -8.06 -17.06 6.13
C SER A 29 -8.21 -18.13 7.19
N THR A 30 -9.12 -17.90 8.13
CA THR A 30 -9.54 -18.88 9.14
C THR A 30 -10.77 -19.69 8.70
N THR A 31 -11.32 -19.40 7.51
CA THR A 31 -12.58 -19.99 7.04
C THR A 31 -12.47 -20.50 5.61
N ASP A 32 -12.35 -19.59 4.66
CA ASP A 32 -12.20 -19.89 3.24
C ASP A 32 -11.06 -19.09 2.63
N LEU A 33 -9.92 -19.75 2.46
CA LEU A 33 -8.74 -19.18 1.84
C LEU A 33 -8.87 -19.08 0.30
N ALA A 34 -9.66 -19.96 -0.34
CA ALA A 34 -9.81 -19.93 -1.79
C ALA A 34 -10.54 -18.68 -2.26
N LYS A 35 -11.62 -18.33 -1.55
CA LYS A 35 -12.46 -17.19 -1.91
C LYS A 35 -11.69 -15.88 -1.93
N SER A 36 -10.91 -15.60 -0.88
CA SER A 36 -10.16 -14.34 -0.76
C SER A 36 -9.01 -14.26 -1.77
N MET A 37 -8.30 -15.37 -2.00
CA MET A 37 -7.25 -15.43 -3.00
C MET A 37 -7.78 -15.19 -4.42
N LEU A 38 -8.83 -15.91 -4.82
CA LEU A 38 -9.25 -15.92 -6.22
C LEU A 38 -9.94 -14.63 -6.67
N SER A 39 -10.57 -13.88 -5.74
CA SER A 39 -11.29 -12.66 -6.10
C SER A 39 -10.36 -11.58 -6.67
N GLU A 40 -9.26 -11.24 -5.97
CA GLU A 40 -8.33 -10.20 -6.42
C GLU A 40 -7.78 -10.51 -7.82
N PHE A 41 -7.36 -11.75 -8.03
CA PHE A 41 -6.73 -12.16 -9.28
C PHE A 41 -7.73 -12.24 -10.44
N THR A 42 -8.96 -12.67 -10.17
CA THR A 42 -10.03 -12.65 -11.18
C THR A 42 -10.33 -11.22 -11.62
N ASP A 43 -10.40 -10.28 -10.67
CA ASP A 43 -10.65 -8.86 -10.96
C ASP A 43 -9.51 -8.25 -11.80
N LEU A 44 -8.26 -8.54 -11.45
CA LEU A 44 -7.08 -8.07 -12.20
C LEU A 44 -7.03 -8.63 -13.62
N VAL A 45 -7.21 -9.95 -13.77
CA VAL A 45 -7.21 -10.60 -15.10
C VAL A 45 -8.32 -10.02 -15.98
N ASN A 46 -9.53 -9.85 -15.42
CA ASN A 46 -10.65 -9.25 -16.15
C ASN A 46 -10.36 -7.81 -16.56
N ALA A 47 -9.84 -6.98 -15.66
CA ALA A 47 -9.56 -5.57 -15.95
C ALA A 47 -8.49 -5.40 -17.04
N VAL A 48 -7.46 -6.25 -17.04
CA VAL A 48 -6.42 -6.23 -18.08
C VAL A 48 -6.94 -6.83 -19.39
N SER A 49 -7.64 -7.97 -19.36
CA SER A 49 -8.15 -8.62 -20.57
C SER A 49 -9.22 -7.79 -21.29
N LEU A 50 -10.05 -7.05 -20.55
CA LEU A 50 -11.15 -6.26 -21.07
C LEU A 50 -10.80 -4.77 -21.14
N ASN A 51 -9.52 -4.41 -21.08
CA ASN A 51 -9.08 -3.02 -21.12
C ASN A 51 -9.50 -2.35 -22.46
N PRO A 52 -9.87 -1.05 -22.45
CA PRO A 52 -10.36 -0.37 -23.65
C PRO A 52 -9.24 0.16 -24.57
N PHE A 53 -7.96 -0.02 -24.21
CA PHE A 53 -6.85 0.67 -24.87
C PHE A 53 -6.20 -0.18 -25.96
N PHE A 54 -5.87 -1.43 -25.64
CA PHE A 54 -5.20 -2.35 -26.56
C PHE A 54 -5.70 -3.77 -26.40
N GLU A 55 -5.85 -4.45 -27.53
CA GLU A 55 -6.06 -5.89 -27.54
C GLU A 55 -4.77 -6.61 -27.11
N ILE A 56 -4.88 -7.54 -26.17
CA ILE A 56 -3.77 -8.32 -25.65
C ILE A 56 -3.87 -9.73 -26.23
N THR A 57 -3.60 -9.87 -27.53
CA THR A 57 -3.65 -11.15 -28.24
C THR A 57 -2.25 -11.52 -28.77
N PRO A 58 -1.74 -12.75 -28.52
CA PRO A 58 -2.32 -13.78 -27.65
C PRO A 58 -2.34 -13.33 -26.17
N PHE A 59 -3.34 -13.75 -25.40
CA PHE A 59 -3.47 -13.42 -23.97
C PHE A 59 -2.88 -14.55 -23.13
N GLY A 60 -1.75 -14.30 -22.47
CA GLY A 60 -1.06 -15.25 -21.59
C GLY A 60 -1.31 -14.93 -20.13
N VAL A 61 -1.71 -15.93 -19.35
CA VAL A 61 -1.88 -15.84 -17.89
C VAL A 61 -1.13 -16.99 -17.24
N HIS A 62 -0.19 -16.67 -16.36
CA HIS A 62 0.54 -17.63 -15.53
C HIS A 62 0.22 -17.38 -14.07
N ILE A 63 -0.11 -18.45 -13.34
CA ILE A 63 -0.48 -18.38 -11.93
C ILE A 63 0.31 -19.45 -11.18
N ASP A 64 1.11 -19.01 -10.21
CA ASP A 64 1.83 -19.86 -9.27
C ASP A 64 1.21 -19.71 -7.88
N ILE A 65 0.86 -20.83 -7.25
CA ILE A 65 0.21 -20.84 -5.92
C ILE A 65 1.00 -21.73 -4.97
N GLU A 66 1.44 -21.16 -3.86
CA GLU A 66 2.01 -21.86 -2.71
C GLU A 66 1.01 -21.78 -1.55
N ALA A 67 0.35 -22.88 -1.19
CA ALA A 67 -0.61 -22.92 -0.10
C ALA A 67 -0.18 -23.88 1.01
N THR A 68 -0.45 -23.51 2.27
CA THR A 68 -0.19 -24.33 3.46
C THR A 68 -1.29 -24.14 4.49
N ALA A 69 -1.53 -25.15 5.33
CA ALA A 69 -2.39 -25.04 6.50
C ALA A 69 -1.72 -24.21 7.63
N ASP A 70 -0.39 -24.07 7.61
CA ASP A 70 0.35 -23.32 8.62
C ASP A 70 0.04 -21.81 8.53
N PRO A 71 -0.32 -21.15 9.64
CA PRO A 71 -0.53 -19.70 9.65
C PRO A 71 0.78 -18.94 9.40
N ARG A 72 0.97 -18.47 8.16
CA ARG A 72 2.05 -17.54 7.79
C ARG A 72 1.56 -16.12 8.03
N VAL A 73 1.39 -15.77 9.30
CA VAL A 73 0.91 -14.46 9.75
C VAL A 73 1.96 -13.79 10.63
N VAL A 74 2.11 -12.48 10.50
CA VAL A 74 2.91 -11.63 11.39
C VAL A 74 2.04 -10.49 11.92
N LEU A 75 2.03 -10.31 13.24
CA LEU A 75 1.30 -9.25 13.91
C LEU A 75 2.21 -8.04 14.15
N ILE A 76 1.74 -6.83 13.82
CA ILE A 76 2.32 -5.58 14.31
C ILE A 76 1.96 -5.45 15.79
N GLU A 77 2.91 -5.78 16.67
CA GLU A 77 2.72 -5.82 18.12
C GLU A 77 2.92 -4.45 18.78
N ASP A 78 3.95 -3.71 18.37
CA ASP A 78 4.23 -2.38 18.90
C ASP A 78 4.95 -1.48 17.87
N VAL A 79 4.86 -0.17 18.07
CA VAL A 79 5.57 0.86 17.31
C VAL A 79 6.16 1.89 18.28
N SER A 80 7.45 2.13 18.18
CA SER A 80 8.15 3.17 18.93
C SER A 80 8.76 4.20 17.96
N LEU A 81 8.83 5.45 18.40
CA LEU A 81 9.44 6.55 17.63
C LEU A 81 10.66 7.08 18.39
N SER A 82 11.75 7.33 17.68
CA SER A 82 12.96 7.94 18.27
C SER A 82 12.74 9.35 18.82
N ARG A 83 11.76 10.07 18.26
CA ARG A 83 11.34 11.42 18.67
C ARG A 83 9.90 11.66 18.24
N ASN A 84 9.20 12.51 18.99
CA ASN A 84 7.82 12.92 18.71
C ASN A 84 7.70 14.38 18.28
N MET A 85 8.81 15.10 18.17
CA MET A 85 8.88 16.47 17.67
C MET A 85 9.96 16.55 16.59
N VAL A 86 9.57 17.03 15.41
CA VAL A 86 10.43 17.06 14.21
C VAL A 86 10.21 18.35 13.42
N PRO A 87 11.23 18.89 12.75
CA PRO A 87 11.01 19.97 11.79
C PRO A 87 10.30 19.46 10.52
N PRO A 88 9.64 20.33 9.73
CA PRO A 88 9.15 19.98 8.40
C PRO A 88 10.28 19.40 7.53
N GLY A 89 10.04 18.27 6.86
CA GLY A 89 11.08 17.54 6.13
C GLY A 89 12.09 16.79 7.01
N GLY A 90 11.99 16.91 8.34
CA GLY A 90 12.88 16.28 9.30
C GLY A 90 12.67 14.77 9.38
N SER A 91 13.77 14.04 9.60
CA SER A 91 13.77 12.59 9.72
C SER A 91 13.65 12.09 11.17
N PHE A 92 13.05 10.91 11.34
CA PHE A 92 12.95 10.20 12.61
C PHE A 92 12.88 8.69 12.38
N ASP A 93 13.43 7.93 13.31
CA ASP A 93 13.37 6.47 13.27
C ASP A 93 12.08 5.93 13.88
N VAL A 94 11.53 4.93 13.21
CA VAL A 94 10.39 4.10 13.61
C VAL A 94 10.90 2.69 13.88
N GLU A 95 10.71 2.20 15.10
CA GLU A 95 10.93 0.79 15.42
C GLU A 95 9.59 0.07 15.48
N ILE A 96 9.48 -1.02 14.73
CA ILE A 96 8.28 -1.82 14.59
C ILE A 96 8.58 -3.18 15.20
N THR A 97 7.85 -3.53 16.26
CA THR A 97 7.92 -4.85 16.87
C THR A 97 6.91 -5.75 16.18
N LEU A 98 7.41 -6.81 15.53
CA LEU A 98 6.63 -7.78 14.80
C LEU A 98 6.63 -9.13 15.51
N ARG A 99 5.47 -9.74 15.69
CA ARG A 99 5.34 -11.10 16.23
C ARG A 99 4.86 -12.06 15.16
N PRO A 100 5.74 -12.91 14.61
CA PRO A 100 5.30 -14.03 13.80
C PRO A 100 4.42 -14.98 14.62
N TYR A 101 3.49 -15.66 13.97
CA TYR A 101 2.48 -16.48 14.64
C TYR A 101 3.08 -17.45 15.67
N ARG A 102 2.78 -17.23 16.96
CA ARG A 102 3.27 -18.00 18.12
C ARG A 102 4.81 -18.10 18.23
N GLN A 103 5.53 -17.09 17.73
CA GLN A 103 6.99 -16.98 17.84
C GLN A 103 7.40 -15.76 18.66
N GLU A 104 8.70 -15.67 18.93
CA GLU A 104 9.29 -14.49 19.60
C GLU A 104 9.24 -13.25 18.69
N PRO A 105 9.09 -12.05 19.25
CA PRO A 105 9.08 -10.82 18.48
C PRO A 105 10.42 -10.51 17.83
N VAL A 106 10.35 -9.88 16.67
CA VAL A 106 11.50 -9.33 15.94
C VAL A 106 11.27 -7.84 15.74
N VAL A 107 12.31 -7.04 15.96
CA VAL A 107 12.26 -5.59 15.75
C VAL A 107 12.79 -5.25 14.36
N HIS A 108 11.99 -4.50 13.60
CA HIS A 108 12.40 -3.90 12.34
C HIS A 108 12.52 -2.38 12.52
N LYS A 109 13.57 -1.76 11.98
CA LYS A 109 13.78 -0.32 12.08
C LYS A 109 13.78 0.33 10.71
N MET A 110 13.13 1.48 10.60
CA MET A 110 13.10 2.27 9.39
C MET A 110 13.02 3.76 9.70
N THR A 111 13.63 4.58 8.86
CA THR A 111 13.59 6.05 8.99
C THR A 111 12.47 6.62 8.12
N LEU A 112 11.59 7.44 8.69
CA LEU A 112 10.60 8.23 7.94
C LEU A 112 10.94 9.72 8.03
N ASN A 113 10.37 10.49 7.11
CA ASN A 113 10.43 11.95 7.11
C ASN A 113 9.04 12.53 7.35
N ALA A 114 8.96 13.62 8.11
CA ALA A 114 7.75 14.46 8.10
C ALA A 114 7.63 15.14 6.72
N PRO A 115 6.41 15.28 6.16
CA PRO A 115 6.23 16.06 4.93
C PRO A 115 6.79 17.48 5.07
N GLY A 116 7.33 18.03 3.99
CA GLY A 116 8.02 19.33 4.01
C GLY A 116 7.10 20.53 4.22
N ASP A 117 5.83 20.37 3.89
CA ASP A 117 4.74 21.36 4.00
C ASP A 117 3.88 21.15 5.26
N ALA A 118 4.10 20.06 6.01
CA ALA A 118 3.33 19.75 7.21
C ALA A 118 3.62 20.73 8.36
N GLN A 119 2.58 21.08 9.09
CA GLN A 119 2.66 21.87 10.33
C GLN A 119 1.66 21.33 11.35
N GLY A 120 2.06 21.28 12.63
CA GLY A 120 1.17 20.87 13.71
C GLY A 120 1.22 19.36 13.97
N ILE A 121 0.06 18.74 14.18
CA ILE A 121 -0.02 17.31 14.54
C ILE A 121 -0.08 16.48 13.26
N CYS A 122 0.81 15.49 13.16
CA CYS A 122 0.75 14.46 12.13
C CYS A 122 0.63 13.08 12.77
N GLU A 123 -0.04 12.18 12.08
CA GLU A 123 -0.21 10.79 12.48
C GLU A 123 0.83 9.93 11.75
N VAL A 124 1.62 9.16 12.49
CA VAL A 124 2.46 8.09 11.96
C VAL A 124 1.67 6.79 12.08
N VAL A 125 1.34 6.19 10.94
CA VAL A 125 0.57 4.95 10.85
C VAL A 125 1.50 3.82 10.42
N VAL A 126 1.49 2.71 11.17
CA VAL A 126 2.13 1.46 10.76
C VAL A 126 1.06 0.38 10.67
N ARG A 127 0.93 -0.26 9.51
CA ARG A 127 -0.18 -1.17 9.21
C ARG A 127 0.24 -2.27 8.22
N GLY A 128 -0.55 -3.34 8.17
CA GLY A 128 -0.49 -4.29 7.05
C GLY A 128 -1.03 -3.65 5.77
N GLY A 129 -0.43 -3.96 4.62
CA GLY A 129 -0.81 -3.37 3.33
C GLY A 129 -2.27 -3.61 2.93
N GLY A 130 -2.88 -4.71 3.38
CA GLY A 130 -4.31 -4.98 3.18
C GLY A 130 -5.26 -4.29 4.15
N ILE A 131 -4.76 -3.45 5.06
CA ILE A 131 -5.53 -2.82 6.14
C ILE A 131 -5.50 -1.30 5.96
N GLU A 132 -6.67 -0.65 5.90
CA GLU A 132 -6.81 0.81 5.70
C GLU A 132 -5.92 1.36 4.56
N GLU A 133 -5.85 0.63 3.45
CA GLU A 133 -5.23 1.14 2.22
C GLU A 133 -5.99 2.38 1.73
N PRO A 134 -5.29 3.44 1.27
CA PRO A 134 -5.93 4.58 0.64
C PRO A 134 -6.80 4.16 -0.56
N ASP A 135 -8.01 4.71 -0.65
CA ASP A 135 -8.87 4.46 -1.79
C ASP A 135 -8.36 5.12 -3.08
N GLN A 136 -8.88 4.68 -4.22
CA GLN A 136 -8.70 5.38 -5.51
C GLN A 136 -9.69 6.55 -5.63
N GLY A 137 -9.69 7.46 -4.64
CA GLY A 137 -10.68 8.53 -4.51
C GLY A 137 -10.83 9.39 -5.77
N SER A 138 -9.75 9.68 -6.49
CA SER A 138 -9.80 10.46 -7.73
C SER A 138 -10.59 9.80 -8.86
N ILE A 139 -10.52 8.46 -8.96
CA ILE A 139 -11.29 7.68 -9.94
C ILE A 139 -12.73 7.53 -9.47
N LEU A 140 -12.93 7.17 -8.20
CA LEU A 140 -14.26 6.96 -7.61
C LEU A 140 -15.14 8.21 -7.67
N MET A 141 -14.53 9.39 -7.47
CA MET A 141 -15.22 10.68 -7.54
C MET A 141 -15.30 11.24 -8.97
N GLY A 142 -14.73 10.56 -9.97
CA GLY A 142 -14.74 11.00 -11.37
C GLY A 142 -13.84 12.20 -11.68
N TRP A 143 -12.95 12.58 -10.77
CA TRP A 143 -11.97 13.65 -10.98
C TRP A 143 -10.91 13.26 -12.03
N ARG A 144 -10.64 11.96 -12.15
CA ARG A 144 -9.71 11.40 -13.13
C ARG A 144 -10.23 10.11 -13.71
N THR A 145 -9.80 9.82 -14.93
CA THR A 145 -9.97 8.52 -15.58
C THR A 145 -8.61 7.99 -15.99
N ILE A 146 -8.50 6.66 -16.06
CA ILE A 146 -7.35 5.97 -16.62
C ILE A 146 -7.32 6.18 -18.13
N ARG A 147 -6.17 6.58 -18.68
CA ARG A 147 -6.03 6.99 -20.08
C ARG A 147 -5.21 6.03 -20.93
N SER A 148 -4.54 5.06 -20.32
CA SER A 148 -3.77 4.03 -21.03
C SER A 148 -3.70 2.73 -20.23
N LEU A 149 -3.32 1.65 -20.93
CA LEU A 149 -3.01 0.38 -20.28
C LEU A 149 -1.84 0.53 -19.29
N ASP A 150 -0.83 1.33 -19.61
CA ASP A 150 0.30 1.56 -18.71
C ASP A 150 -0.13 2.27 -17.42
N GLU A 151 -1.05 3.24 -17.51
CA GLU A 151 -1.60 3.92 -16.34
C GLU A 151 -2.46 2.97 -15.50
N LEU A 152 -3.25 2.08 -16.14
CA LEU A 152 -3.99 1.02 -15.46
C LEU A 152 -3.06 0.09 -14.66
N LEU A 153 -2.01 -0.40 -15.31
CA LEU A 153 -1.04 -1.31 -14.71
C LEU A 153 -0.22 -0.62 -13.61
N LYS A 154 0.01 0.69 -13.72
CA LYS A 154 0.62 1.48 -12.64
C LYS A 154 -0.29 1.59 -11.43
N GLU A 155 -1.60 1.81 -11.60
CA GLU A 155 -2.53 1.80 -10.47
C GLU A 155 -2.58 0.44 -9.77
N PHE A 156 -2.63 -0.67 -10.52
CA PHE A 156 -2.58 -2.01 -9.91
C PHE A 156 -1.24 -2.32 -9.23
N SER A 157 -0.14 -1.78 -9.74
CA SER A 157 1.18 -1.89 -9.10
C SER A 157 1.29 -1.00 -7.86
N ALA A 158 0.55 0.10 -7.81
CA ALA A 158 0.51 0.99 -6.65
C ALA A 158 -0.28 0.41 -5.49
N MET A 159 -1.28 -0.44 -5.78
CA MET A 159 -2.02 -1.16 -4.76
C MET A 159 -1.09 -1.96 -3.86
N GLU A 160 -1.26 -1.82 -2.56
CA GLU A 160 -0.52 -2.53 -1.53
C GLU A 160 -0.85 -4.02 -1.54
N THR A 161 0.03 -4.80 -0.93
CA THR A 161 -0.09 -6.26 -0.80
C THR A 161 -0.17 -6.63 0.66
N ASN A 162 -0.88 -7.72 0.98
CA ASN A 162 -1.15 -8.12 2.35
C ASN A 162 0.11 -8.59 3.08
N ASP A 163 1.24 -8.82 2.39
CA ASP A 163 2.52 -9.12 3.01
C ASP A 163 3.43 -7.91 3.23
N GLU A 164 2.96 -6.71 2.90
CA GLU A 164 3.66 -5.47 3.19
C GLU A 164 3.40 -4.99 4.63
N VAL A 165 4.49 -4.61 5.30
CA VAL A 165 4.44 -3.73 6.46
C VAL A 165 4.62 -2.32 5.93
N VAL A 166 3.59 -1.51 6.06
CA VAL A 166 3.53 -0.13 5.57
C VAL A 166 3.70 0.81 6.75
N ALA A 167 4.61 1.78 6.62
CA ALA A 167 4.76 2.89 7.55
C ALA A 167 4.62 4.21 6.80
N GLU A 168 3.66 5.04 7.20
CA GLU A 168 3.39 6.32 6.56
C GLU A 168 3.12 7.45 7.55
N VAL A 169 3.44 8.68 7.15
CA VAL A 169 3.08 9.92 7.85
C VAL A 169 1.89 10.54 7.15
N ARG A 170 0.78 10.66 7.88
CA ARG A 170 -0.44 11.35 7.46
C ARG A 170 -0.46 12.71 8.13
N SER A 171 -0.34 13.76 7.31
CA SER A 171 -0.57 15.12 7.77
C SER A 171 -2.07 15.39 7.74
N PHE A 172 -2.61 15.92 8.83
CA PHE A 172 -3.91 16.58 8.77
C PHE A 172 -3.61 17.98 8.23
N GLY A 173 -4.07 18.26 7.01
CA GLY A 173 -3.90 19.58 6.41
C GLY A 173 -4.32 20.69 7.38
N PRO A 174 -3.72 21.89 7.29
CA PRO A 174 -4.18 23.00 8.11
C PRO A 174 -5.68 23.22 7.85
N LEU A 175 -6.48 23.41 8.90
CA LEU A 175 -7.87 23.91 8.83
C LEU A 175 -7.90 25.38 8.35
N ARG A 176 -7.10 25.74 7.33
CA ARG A 176 -7.06 27.10 6.81
C ARG A 176 -8.08 27.20 5.69
N GLU A 177 -9.10 28.02 5.92
CA GLU A 177 -10.06 28.46 4.91
C GLU A 177 -9.45 29.57 4.02
N ASP A 178 -8.23 29.36 3.50
CA ASP A 178 -7.67 30.27 2.50
C ASP A 178 -7.83 29.71 1.08
N PRO A 179 -7.92 30.55 0.03
CA PRO A 179 -8.16 30.06 -1.32
C PRO A 179 -7.05 29.13 -1.84
N SER A 180 -5.81 29.33 -1.39
CA SER A 180 -4.66 28.52 -1.80
C SER A 180 -4.66 27.11 -1.22
N SER A 181 -5.13 26.92 0.02
CA SER A 181 -5.29 25.59 0.61
C SER A 181 -6.39 24.79 -0.07
N LEU A 182 -7.51 25.44 -0.43
CA LEU A 182 -8.59 24.80 -1.19
C LEU A 182 -8.13 24.32 -2.57
N GLU A 183 -7.37 25.16 -3.29
CA GLU A 183 -6.80 24.78 -4.60
C GLU A 183 -5.83 23.60 -4.48
N ALA A 184 -4.98 23.58 -3.46
CA ALA A 184 -4.05 22.47 -3.20
C ALA A 184 -4.78 21.18 -2.82
N GLU A 185 -5.85 21.26 -2.01
CA GLU A 185 -6.70 20.12 -1.66
C GLU A 185 -7.38 19.55 -2.92
N GLU A 186 -7.98 20.40 -3.76
CA GLU A 186 -8.58 19.96 -5.02
C GLU A 186 -7.56 19.31 -5.96
N GLU A 187 -6.35 19.87 -6.06
CA GLU A 187 -5.29 19.29 -6.89
C GLU A 187 -4.85 17.92 -6.37
N SER A 188 -4.71 17.77 -5.05
CA SER A 188 -4.41 16.48 -4.41
C SER A 188 -5.48 15.43 -4.69
N GLN A 189 -6.76 15.81 -4.67
CA GLN A 189 -7.90 14.93 -4.96
C GLN A 189 -7.97 14.47 -6.41
N ARG A 190 -7.24 15.12 -7.32
CA ARG A 190 -7.14 14.74 -8.74
C ARG A 190 -5.99 13.77 -9.04
N LYS A 191 -5.11 13.52 -8.07
CA LYS A 191 -3.97 12.62 -8.25
C LYS A 191 -4.42 11.17 -8.19
N LEU A 192 -3.75 10.33 -8.98
CA LEU A 192 -3.94 8.89 -8.92
C LEU A 192 -3.21 8.30 -7.70
N LEU A 193 -3.61 7.10 -7.29
CA LEU A 193 -2.99 6.41 -6.15
C LEU A 193 -1.49 6.21 -6.40
N SER A 194 -1.10 5.79 -7.60
CA SER A 194 0.32 5.65 -7.98
C SER A 194 1.12 6.93 -7.79
N GLN A 195 0.54 8.07 -8.17
CA GLN A 195 1.21 9.36 -8.08
C GLN A 195 1.35 9.82 -6.62
N ILE A 196 0.28 9.67 -5.84
CA ILE A 196 0.30 9.99 -4.40
C ILE A 196 1.38 9.15 -3.70
N LYS A 197 1.40 7.84 -3.97
CA LYS A 197 2.38 6.91 -3.40
C LYS A 197 3.81 7.26 -3.84
N GLU A 198 4.04 7.56 -5.12
CA GLU A 198 5.35 8.01 -5.63
C GLU A 198 5.85 9.30 -4.97
N GLU A 199 4.95 10.27 -4.75
CA GLU A 199 5.28 11.52 -4.05
C GLU A 199 5.65 11.25 -2.59
N LYS A 200 4.84 10.48 -1.86
CA LYS A 200 5.09 10.11 -0.46
C LYS A 200 6.39 9.32 -0.27
N ILE A 201 6.71 8.42 -1.21
CA ILE A 201 7.98 7.69 -1.20
C ILE A 201 9.15 8.66 -1.40
N ARG A 202 9.02 9.62 -2.32
CA ARG A 202 10.07 10.59 -2.66
C ARG A 202 10.36 11.55 -1.52
N GLU A 203 9.33 12.03 -0.83
CA GLU A 203 9.50 12.87 0.36
C GLU A 203 9.99 12.06 1.58
N GLY A 204 9.83 10.74 1.56
CA GLY A 204 10.21 9.83 2.63
C GLY A 204 9.15 9.68 3.73
N SER A 205 7.94 10.19 3.51
CA SER A 205 6.80 10.06 4.42
C SER A 205 6.14 8.69 4.32
N PHE A 206 6.39 7.92 3.26
CA PHE A 206 5.91 6.56 3.08
C PHE A 206 7.07 5.62 2.80
N LYS A 207 7.07 4.48 3.49
CA LYS A 207 7.95 3.34 3.20
C LYS A 207 7.21 2.04 3.49
N SER A 208 7.46 1.03 2.68
CA SER A 208 6.98 -0.33 2.93
C SER A 208 8.10 -1.35 2.72
N TYR A 209 7.95 -2.53 3.30
CA TYR A 209 8.77 -3.70 2.97
C TYR A 209 7.92 -4.96 3.03
N ARG A 210 8.34 -5.99 2.29
CA ARG A 210 7.64 -7.28 2.23
C ARG A 210 8.17 -8.24 3.28
N SER A 211 7.29 -8.77 4.11
CA SER A 211 7.63 -9.69 5.20
C SER A 211 7.64 -11.17 4.79
N ASN A 212 7.04 -11.53 3.64
CA ASN A 212 6.69 -12.91 3.26
C ASN A 212 5.69 -13.62 4.21
N TYR A 213 4.99 -12.86 5.05
CA TYR A 213 3.89 -13.28 5.91
C TYR A 213 2.69 -12.38 5.63
N TYR A 214 1.47 -12.84 5.85
CA TYR A 214 0.31 -11.96 5.91
C TYR A 214 0.49 -11.03 7.12
N VAL A 215 0.48 -9.72 6.89
CA VAL A 215 0.71 -8.71 7.93
C VAL A 215 -0.63 -8.30 8.51
N ASP A 216 -0.79 -8.54 9.80
CA ASP A 216 -1.97 -8.15 10.57
C ASP A 216 -1.62 -7.03 11.56
N GLY A 217 -2.62 -6.20 11.86
CA GLY A 217 -2.51 -5.10 12.80
C GLY A 217 -2.31 -3.73 12.16
N LEU A 218 -2.67 -2.73 12.96
CA LEU A 218 -2.52 -1.32 12.66
C LEU A 218 -2.26 -0.58 13.97
N LEU A 219 -1.20 0.22 14.01
CA LEU A 219 -0.85 1.07 15.13
C LEU A 219 -0.59 2.50 14.67
N ARG A 220 -0.95 3.45 15.52
CA ARG A 220 -0.83 4.88 15.29
C ARG A 220 0.01 5.54 16.37
N ARG A 221 0.82 6.51 15.98
CA ARG A 221 1.59 7.39 16.88
C ARG A 221 1.43 8.81 16.40
N MET A 222 1.55 9.77 17.32
CA MET A 222 1.46 11.18 16.98
C MET A 222 2.85 11.81 17.02
N ILE A 223 3.15 12.62 16.02
CA ILE A 223 4.31 13.51 16.01
C ILE A 223 3.83 14.95 15.88
N ARG A 224 4.64 15.88 16.37
CA ARG A 224 4.43 17.31 16.21
C ARG A 224 5.49 17.89 15.28
N VAL A 225 5.03 18.45 14.18
CA VAL A 225 5.87 19.15 13.19
C VAL A 225 5.91 20.63 13.54
N VAL A 226 7.09 21.12 13.91
CA VAL A 226 7.31 22.53 14.31
C VAL A 226 8.48 23.12 13.52
N PRO A 227 8.36 24.34 12.96
CA PRO A 227 9.51 25.04 12.40
C PRO A 227 10.60 25.21 13.47
N GLU A 228 11.87 25.14 13.06
CA GLU A 228 13.00 25.55 13.90
C GLU A 228 12.96 27.04 14.25
#